data_AF-A0A2A6ZZ56-F1
#
_entry.id   AF-A0A2A6ZZ56-F1
#
_cell.length_a   1.000
_cell.length_b   1.000
_cell.length_c   1.000
_cell.angle_alpha   90.00
_cell.angle_beta   90.00
_cell.angle_gamma   90.00
#
_symmetry.space_group_name_H-M   'P 1'
#
loop_
_entity.id
_entity.type
_entity.pdbx_description
1 polymer ?
#
loop_
_entity_poly.entity_id
_entity_poly.type
_entity_poly.pdbx_seq_one_letter_code
_entity_poly.pdbx_strand_id
1 'polypeptide(L)'
;MKYKPKSLKSAIILVVIVVAFILLLSYLGIGTLRNATRIGYVGNDGWSSWSASYTLLDGRLQHTIRPETDTLHVDVETESGTISIEMKDEDGNIIFSESNIETSSFEVNVSGKVVIIIKASRHKGSFDISSHSDGTLQSGQIFLYGEEHASKEILEKEFELWNTYYSDNGMRNLFVELPYYSAEFLNLWMQSDSDDILDQLYQDWDGTAMHSQDTIDFYKQIKRECPETIFHGTDVGHQYNTTGERYLAYLRENGQDDSSEHYQLAQENIQQGQYYYQHSDGAYRENKMVENFIREFDSLNGEDVMGIYGTAHIRIDAMDYATNTVPCMANQLNEQYGNALHTKDLTLVDGAYRVDTLQIKGKEYTASYFGKMDLSAIFPDYQYREFWRLENAYNDFKDCPTTGNVLPYNNYPMEIEKGQVFVIEYTKTDGSVIREYHRADGNTWQGSLVTEEFSIEE
;
A
#
# COMPACT_ATOMS: atom_id res chain seq x y z
N MET A 1 -25.75 -21.25 27.27
CA MET A 1 -26.91 -20.35 27.04
C MET A 1 -27.97 -21.11 26.24
N LYS A 2 -29.24 -21.11 26.69
CA LYS A 2 -30.37 -21.70 25.92
C LYS A 2 -30.81 -20.68 24.85
N TYR A 3 -30.69 -21.03 23.58
CA TYR A 3 -31.17 -20.21 22.47
C TYR A 3 -32.70 -20.15 22.51
N LYS A 4 -33.27 -18.98 22.85
CA LYS A 4 -34.71 -18.73 22.72
C LYS A 4 -34.98 -18.40 21.24
N PRO A 5 -35.80 -19.19 20.52
CA PRO A 5 -36.17 -18.83 19.16
C PRO A 5 -36.91 -17.49 19.18
N LYS A 6 -36.44 -16.53 18.37
CA LYS A 6 -37.12 -15.24 18.20
C LYS A 6 -38.53 -15.51 17.69
N SER A 7 -39.53 -14.93 18.36
CA SER A 7 -40.92 -15.12 17.95
C SER A 7 -41.13 -14.58 16.54
N LEU A 8 -41.99 -15.23 15.74
CA LEU A 8 -42.30 -14.80 14.37
C LEU A 8 -42.72 -13.31 14.32
N LYS A 9 -43.36 -12.80 15.38
CA LYS A 9 -43.73 -11.39 15.53
C LYS A 9 -42.50 -10.47 15.64
N SER A 10 -41.47 -10.89 16.37
CA SER A 10 -40.21 -10.13 16.50
C SER A 10 -39.43 -10.10 15.19
N ALA A 11 -39.48 -11.17 14.40
CA ALA A 11 -38.87 -11.22 13.07
C ALA A 11 -39.60 -10.30 12.07
N ILE A 12 -40.94 -10.30 12.08
CA ILE A 12 -41.74 -9.43 11.22
C ILE A 12 -41.52 -7.95 11.57
N ILE A 13 -41.48 -7.59 12.86
CA ILE A 13 -41.21 -6.21 13.28
C ILE A 13 -39.82 -5.75 12.82
N LEU A 14 -38.80 -6.62 12.92
CA LEU A 14 -37.45 -6.30 12.46
C LEU A 14 -37.40 -6.08 10.95
N VAL A 15 -38.08 -6.92 10.16
CA VAL A 15 -38.17 -6.76 8.70
C VAL A 15 -38.89 -5.46 8.34
N VAL A 16 -39.98 -5.13 9.02
CA VAL A 16 -40.70 -3.86 8.78
C VAL A 16 -39.84 -2.65 9.12
N ILE A 17 -39.07 -2.69 10.22
CA ILE A 17 -38.12 -1.62 10.58
C ILE A 17 -37.02 -1.49 9.54
N VAL A 18 -36.41 -2.61 9.11
CA VAL A 18 -35.35 -2.60 8.07
C VAL A 18 -35.89 -2.08 6.74
N VAL A 19 -37.09 -2.50 6.32
CA VAL A 19 -37.72 -2.00 5.09
C VAL A 19 -38.09 -0.52 5.22
N ALA A 20 -38.61 -0.08 6.37
CA ALA A 20 -38.90 1.33 6.63
C ALA A 20 -37.60 2.17 6.65
N PHE A 21 -36.51 1.62 7.18
CA PHE A 21 -35.20 2.26 7.21
C PHE A 21 -34.58 2.34 5.81
N ILE A 22 -34.68 1.29 4.99
CA ILE A 22 -34.25 1.31 3.58
C ILE A 22 -35.09 2.32 2.77
N LEU A 23 -36.40 2.38 3.00
CA LEU A 23 -37.27 3.38 2.38
C LEU A 23 -36.95 4.80 2.85
N LEU A 24 -36.58 4.98 4.12
CA LEU A 24 -36.13 6.25 4.68
C LEU A 24 -34.78 6.69 4.09
N LEU A 25 -33.80 5.78 3.98
CA LEU A 25 -32.51 6.02 3.32
C LEU A 25 -32.70 6.36 1.84
N SER A 26 -33.59 5.65 1.15
CA SER A 26 -33.97 5.96 -0.24
C SER A 26 -34.68 7.31 -0.37
N TYR A 27 -35.49 7.73 0.61
CA TYR A 27 -36.15 9.03 0.63
C TYR A 27 -35.17 10.17 0.95
N LEU A 28 -34.18 9.92 1.81
CA LEU A 28 -33.12 10.87 2.22
C LEU A 28 -31.92 10.88 1.25
N GLY A 29 -31.95 10.08 0.19
CA GLY A 29 -30.88 9.96 -0.80
C GLY A 29 -29.58 9.37 -0.25
N ILE A 30 -29.60 8.72 0.91
CA ILE A 30 -28.41 8.15 1.56
C ILE A 30 -28.15 6.77 0.96
N GLY A 31 -27.06 6.64 0.18
CA GLY A 31 -26.57 5.39 -0.41
C GLY A 31 -26.55 5.36 -1.95
N THR A 32 -25.76 4.46 -2.51
CA THR A 32 -25.61 4.32 -3.97
C THR A 32 -26.76 3.49 -4.56
N LEU A 33 -27.59 4.10 -5.43
CA LEU A 33 -28.62 3.38 -6.17
C LEU A 33 -28.13 3.10 -7.60
N ARG A 34 -28.01 1.83 -7.97
CA ARG A 34 -27.47 1.38 -9.27
C ARG A 34 -28.52 0.59 -10.04
N ASN A 35 -29.30 1.27 -10.87
CA ASN A 35 -30.24 0.66 -11.82
C ASN A 35 -29.72 0.87 -13.25
N ALA A 36 -28.54 0.31 -13.56
CA ALA A 36 -27.89 0.46 -14.85
C ALA A 36 -27.13 -0.81 -15.28
N THR A 37 -27.17 -1.10 -16.58
CA THR A 37 -26.27 -2.05 -17.25
C THR A 37 -24.90 -1.40 -17.40
N ARG A 38 -23.85 -2.10 -16.98
CA ARG A 38 -22.46 -1.63 -16.96
C ARG A 38 -21.55 -2.67 -17.59
N ILE A 39 -20.79 -2.31 -18.63
CA ILE A 39 -19.80 -3.19 -19.27
C ILE A 39 -18.46 -2.48 -19.28
N GLY A 40 -17.41 -3.18 -18.83
CA GLY A 40 -16.05 -2.62 -18.73
C GLY A 40 -15.97 -1.43 -17.76
N TYR A 41 -16.80 -1.44 -16.72
CA TYR A 41 -16.92 -0.32 -15.77
C TYR A 41 -15.84 -0.40 -14.70
N VAL A 42 -14.99 0.62 -14.65
CA VAL A 42 -14.01 0.89 -13.60
C VAL A 42 -14.37 2.25 -13.03
N GLY A 43 -14.52 2.37 -11.71
CA GLY A 43 -14.90 3.65 -11.11
C GLY A 43 -14.68 3.68 -9.60
N ASN A 44 -14.59 4.89 -9.08
CA ASN A 44 -14.39 5.20 -7.67
C ASN A 44 -15.63 5.93 -7.12
N ASP A 45 -16.30 5.34 -6.13
CA ASP A 45 -17.44 5.93 -5.43
C ASP A 45 -16.94 6.51 -4.08
N GLY A 46 -16.14 7.58 -4.16
CA GLY A 46 -15.48 8.20 -3.03
C GLY A 46 -16.40 9.07 -2.17
N TRP A 47 -15.89 9.51 -1.03
CA TRP A 47 -16.66 10.38 -0.13
C TRP A 47 -16.83 11.81 -0.65
N SER A 48 -15.79 12.38 -1.25
CA SER A 48 -15.77 13.75 -1.79
C SER A 48 -15.72 13.81 -3.32
N SER A 49 -15.62 12.65 -3.99
CA SER A 49 -15.50 12.53 -5.45
C SER A 49 -16.24 11.31 -5.98
N TRP A 50 -16.59 11.35 -7.27
CA TRP A 50 -17.22 10.23 -7.96
C TRP A 50 -16.79 10.17 -9.43
N SER A 51 -16.16 9.07 -9.82
CA SER A 51 -15.67 8.89 -11.18
C SER A 51 -15.89 7.49 -11.72
N ALA A 52 -15.99 7.37 -13.05
CA ALA A 52 -16.00 6.08 -13.73
C ALA A 52 -15.63 6.18 -15.21
N SER A 53 -14.96 5.15 -15.71
CA SER A 53 -14.73 4.87 -17.13
C SER A 53 -15.37 3.53 -17.52
N TYR A 54 -15.99 3.48 -18.71
CA TYR A 54 -16.76 2.31 -19.13
C TYR A 54 -16.95 2.21 -20.65
N THR A 55 -17.10 0.96 -21.11
CA THR A 55 -17.40 0.66 -22.52
C THR A 55 -18.90 0.71 -22.84
N LEU A 56 -19.77 0.55 -21.83
CA LEU A 56 -21.22 0.73 -21.93
C LEU A 56 -21.83 1.06 -20.56
N LEU A 57 -22.58 2.16 -20.49
CA LEU A 57 -23.47 2.50 -19.39
C LEU A 57 -24.89 2.77 -19.92
N ASP A 58 -25.87 2.03 -19.41
CA ASP A 58 -27.27 2.14 -19.81
C ASP A 58 -28.20 2.01 -18.60
N GLY A 59 -28.75 3.13 -18.14
CA GLY A 59 -29.64 3.23 -16.99
C GLY A 59 -29.34 4.40 -16.07
N ARG A 60 -29.70 4.27 -14.78
CA ARG A 60 -29.59 5.33 -13.78
C ARG A 60 -28.64 4.93 -12.65
N LEU A 61 -27.67 5.81 -12.38
CA LEU A 61 -26.81 5.77 -11.20
C LEU A 61 -27.16 6.96 -10.29
N GLN A 62 -26.93 6.78 -8.99
CA GLN A 62 -27.01 7.85 -8.02
C GLN A 62 -25.96 7.60 -6.94
N HIS A 63 -25.22 8.64 -6.59
CA HIS A 63 -24.25 8.64 -5.52
C HIS A 63 -24.31 9.96 -4.75
N THR A 64 -23.86 9.97 -3.50
CA THR A 64 -23.87 11.17 -2.65
C THR A 64 -22.45 11.43 -2.21
N ILE A 65 -21.97 12.65 -2.46
CA ILE A 65 -20.66 13.10 -2.04
C ILE A 65 -20.76 14.29 -1.08
N ARG A 66 -19.67 14.55 -0.36
CA ARG A 66 -19.45 15.76 0.43
C ARG A 66 -18.20 16.46 -0.12
N PRO A 67 -18.39 17.42 -1.05
CA PRO A 67 -17.30 18.19 -1.65
C PRO A 67 -16.49 18.91 -0.57
N GLU A 68 -15.19 19.00 -0.77
CA GLU A 68 -14.25 19.65 0.15
C GLU A 68 -14.20 21.17 -0.07
N THR A 69 -14.63 21.62 -1.25
CA THR A 69 -14.72 23.03 -1.63
C THR A 69 -16.14 23.37 -2.08
N ASP A 70 -16.42 24.66 -2.25
CA ASP A 70 -17.71 25.15 -2.75
C ASP A 70 -17.86 24.99 -4.28
N THR A 71 -16.94 24.28 -4.94
CA THR A 71 -16.94 24.07 -6.40
C THR A 71 -16.63 22.60 -6.73
N LEU A 72 -17.50 21.97 -7.51
CA LEU A 72 -17.21 20.70 -8.18
C LEU A 72 -16.75 20.94 -9.60
N HIS A 73 -15.66 20.30 -9.99
CA HIS A 73 -15.25 20.11 -11.36
C HIS A 73 -15.90 18.84 -11.89
N VAL A 74 -16.44 18.93 -13.10
CA VAL A 74 -17.15 17.86 -13.77
C VAL A 74 -16.53 17.67 -15.14
N ASP A 75 -15.91 16.52 -15.34
CA ASP A 75 -15.39 16.07 -16.62
C ASP A 75 -16.27 14.96 -17.17
N VAL A 76 -16.61 15.06 -18.45
CA VAL A 76 -17.36 14.03 -19.16
C VAL A 76 -16.66 13.75 -20.47
N GLU A 77 -16.44 12.48 -20.77
CA GLU A 77 -16.03 12.01 -22.09
C GLU A 77 -17.18 11.23 -22.73
N THR A 78 -17.61 11.65 -23.91
CA THR A 78 -18.69 10.99 -24.67
C THR A 78 -18.17 10.52 -26.03
N GLU A 79 -17.88 9.22 -26.13
CA GLU A 79 -17.55 8.60 -27.42
C GLU A 79 -18.79 8.25 -28.24
N SER A 80 -19.84 7.74 -27.57
CA SER A 80 -21.13 7.43 -28.19
C SER A 80 -22.25 7.30 -27.15
N GLY A 81 -23.51 7.32 -27.59
CA GLY A 81 -24.68 7.29 -26.69
C GLY A 81 -24.90 8.65 -26.01
N THR A 82 -25.66 8.67 -24.91
CA THR A 82 -25.95 9.92 -24.19
C THR A 82 -25.83 9.77 -22.68
N ILE A 83 -25.32 10.81 -22.02
CA ILE A 83 -25.24 10.93 -20.57
C ILE A 83 -25.87 12.25 -20.11
N SER A 84 -26.52 12.23 -18.96
CA SER A 84 -27.12 13.40 -18.31
C SER A 84 -26.80 13.36 -16.83
N ILE A 85 -26.48 14.51 -16.24
CA ILE A 85 -26.11 14.67 -14.83
C ILE A 85 -27.12 15.61 -14.17
N GLU A 86 -27.61 15.23 -12.99
CA GLU A 86 -28.50 16.03 -12.14
C GLU A 86 -27.92 16.01 -10.72
N MET A 87 -27.67 17.18 -10.13
CA MET A 87 -27.16 17.32 -8.76
C MET A 87 -28.18 18.01 -7.88
N LYS A 88 -28.30 17.55 -6.65
CA LYS A 88 -29.19 18.13 -5.63
C LYS A 88 -28.45 18.47 -4.36
N ASP A 89 -28.85 19.55 -3.71
CA ASP A 89 -28.37 19.92 -2.37
C ASP A 89 -28.99 19.03 -1.26
N GLU A 90 -28.66 19.34 -0.01
CA GLU A 90 -29.16 18.66 1.18
C GLU A 90 -30.69 18.76 1.36
N ASP A 91 -31.30 19.83 0.87
CA ASP A 91 -32.74 20.09 0.90
C ASP A 91 -33.49 19.39 -0.27
N GLY A 92 -32.74 18.81 -1.21
CA GLY A 92 -33.27 18.14 -2.38
C GLY A 92 -33.61 19.07 -3.55
N ASN A 93 -33.19 20.34 -3.50
CA ASN A 93 -33.31 21.27 -4.62
C ASN A 93 -32.30 20.90 -5.71
N ILE A 94 -32.70 21.03 -6.98
CA ILE A 94 -31.80 20.80 -8.11
C ILE A 94 -30.87 22.02 -8.23
N ILE A 95 -29.58 21.80 -8.01
CA ILE A 95 -28.54 22.84 -8.13
C ILE A 95 -27.83 22.80 -9.47
N PHE A 96 -27.83 21.64 -10.15
CA PHE A 96 -27.31 21.48 -11.49
C PHE A 96 -28.10 20.42 -12.25
N SER A 97 -28.36 20.66 -13.53
CA SER A 97 -28.97 19.65 -14.41
C SER A 97 -28.60 19.92 -15.85
N GLU A 98 -27.92 18.95 -16.46
CA GLU A 98 -27.55 19.01 -17.87
C GLU A 98 -27.79 17.66 -18.55
N SER A 99 -28.21 17.72 -19.81
CA SER A 99 -28.66 16.55 -20.58
C SER A 99 -27.92 16.44 -21.90
N ASN A 100 -27.58 15.20 -22.27
CA ASN A 100 -26.80 14.88 -23.48
C ASN A 100 -25.44 15.61 -23.50
N ILE A 101 -24.70 15.51 -22.40
CA ILE A 101 -23.40 16.16 -22.22
C ILE A 101 -22.41 15.55 -23.23
N GLU A 102 -21.81 16.38 -24.07
CA GLU A 102 -20.72 16.00 -24.97
C GLU A 102 -19.38 15.91 -24.21
N THR A 103 -18.27 15.63 -24.89
CA THR A 103 -16.96 15.68 -24.21
C THR A 103 -16.65 17.11 -23.77
N SER A 104 -16.66 17.35 -22.46
CA SER A 104 -16.51 18.69 -21.89
C SER A 104 -16.12 18.66 -20.41
N SER A 105 -15.54 19.77 -19.96
CA SER A 105 -15.13 20.05 -18.58
C SER A 105 -15.79 21.33 -18.11
N PHE A 106 -16.41 21.33 -16.93
CA PHE A 106 -17.07 22.51 -16.38
C PHE A 106 -17.13 22.50 -14.86
N GLU A 107 -17.45 23.66 -14.27
CA GLU A 107 -17.56 23.85 -12.83
C GLU A 107 -19.01 24.00 -12.39
N VAL A 108 -19.32 23.45 -11.22
CA VAL A 108 -20.62 23.53 -10.56
C VAL A 108 -20.42 24.04 -9.14
N ASN A 109 -20.99 25.20 -8.82
CA ASN A 109 -20.97 25.68 -7.44
C ASN A 109 -21.90 24.83 -6.56
N VAL A 110 -21.39 24.41 -5.42
CA VAL A 110 -22.04 23.53 -4.47
C VAL A 110 -21.89 24.05 -3.05
N SER A 111 -22.71 23.56 -2.14
CA SER A 111 -22.57 23.83 -0.72
C SER A 111 -23.02 22.62 0.07
N GLY A 112 -22.15 22.11 0.94
CA GLY A 112 -22.43 20.94 1.75
C GLY A 112 -22.66 19.66 0.93
N LYS A 113 -23.54 18.79 1.42
CA LYS A 113 -23.81 17.47 0.83
C LYS A 113 -24.46 17.60 -0.56
N VAL A 114 -23.97 16.82 -1.53
CA VAL A 114 -24.51 16.79 -2.90
C VAL A 114 -24.95 15.39 -3.29
N VAL A 115 -26.18 15.25 -3.78
CA VAL A 115 -26.70 14.01 -4.38
C VAL A 115 -26.59 14.11 -5.89
N ILE A 116 -25.73 13.29 -6.49
CA ILE A 116 -25.48 13.24 -7.93
C ILE A 116 -26.27 12.08 -8.54
N ILE A 117 -26.95 12.35 -9.65
CA ILE A 117 -27.75 11.39 -10.41
C ILE A 117 -27.25 11.38 -11.85
N ILE A 118 -26.80 10.24 -12.33
CA ILE A 118 -26.38 10.02 -13.71
C ILE A 118 -27.45 9.20 -14.43
N LYS A 119 -27.90 9.67 -15.59
CA LYS A 119 -28.79 8.95 -16.50
C LYS A 119 -28.07 8.77 -17.82
N ALA A 120 -27.82 7.53 -18.21
CA ALA A 120 -27.14 7.20 -19.46
C ALA A 120 -28.00 6.30 -20.33
N SER A 121 -27.91 6.47 -21.65
CA SER A 121 -28.55 5.62 -22.65
C SER A 121 -27.49 5.10 -23.60
N ARG A 122 -27.04 3.86 -23.35
CA ARG A 122 -25.97 3.19 -24.10
C ARG A 122 -24.71 4.05 -24.28
N HIS A 123 -24.35 4.80 -23.25
CA HIS A 123 -23.20 5.70 -23.27
C HIS A 123 -21.89 4.93 -23.22
N LYS A 124 -20.91 5.39 -23.99
CA LYS A 124 -19.52 4.92 -23.94
C LYS A 124 -18.63 6.13 -23.65
N GLY A 125 -17.77 6.01 -22.65
CA GLY A 125 -16.84 7.06 -22.25
C GLY A 125 -16.64 7.07 -20.74
N SER A 126 -16.53 8.25 -20.15
CA SER A 126 -16.21 8.43 -18.74
C SER A 126 -16.89 9.66 -18.12
N PHE A 127 -16.91 9.71 -16.80
CA PHE A 127 -17.15 10.94 -16.05
C PHE A 127 -16.22 11.02 -14.84
N ASP A 128 -15.83 12.22 -14.46
CA ASP A 128 -15.19 12.56 -13.18
C ASP A 128 -15.95 13.72 -12.54
N ILE A 129 -16.24 13.62 -11.25
CA ILE A 129 -16.88 14.68 -10.48
C ILE A 129 -16.11 14.80 -9.17
N SER A 130 -15.32 15.86 -9.05
CA SER A 130 -14.41 16.03 -7.91
C SER A 130 -14.24 17.51 -7.55
N SER A 131 -13.65 17.81 -6.40
CA SER A 131 -13.45 19.20 -5.93
C SER A 131 -12.19 19.86 -6.54
N HIS A 132 -11.53 19.23 -7.51
CA HIS A 132 -10.23 19.64 -8.06
C HIS A 132 -10.30 20.01 -9.54
N SER A 133 -9.72 21.15 -9.92
CA SER A 133 -9.71 21.61 -11.32
C SER A 133 -8.73 20.79 -12.13
N ASP A 134 -9.15 20.49 -13.35
CA ASP A 134 -8.37 19.81 -14.38
C ASP A 134 -7.07 20.57 -14.69
N GLY A 135 -6.04 20.19 -13.94
CA GLY A 135 -4.64 20.48 -14.14
C GLY A 135 -3.96 19.39 -13.35
N THR A 136 -3.44 18.37 -14.05
CA THR A 136 -2.59 17.28 -13.52
C THR A 136 -2.29 17.49 -12.06
N LEU A 137 -2.97 16.75 -11.17
CA LEU A 137 -2.62 16.68 -9.75
C LEU A 137 -1.10 16.77 -9.67
N GLN A 138 -0.56 17.87 -9.13
CA GLN A 138 0.69 17.72 -8.39
C GLN A 138 0.26 16.97 -7.13
N SER A 139 -0.03 15.67 -7.30
CA SER A 139 -0.05 14.75 -6.18
C SER A 139 1.32 14.91 -5.53
N GLY A 140 1.35 14.96 -4.20
CA GLY A 140 2.60 14.92 -3.47
C GLY A 140 3.47 13.75 -3.95
N GLN A 141 4.76 13.85 -3.72
CA GLN A 141 5.67 12.75 -3.96
C GLN A 141 5.48 11.68 -2.88
N ILE A 142 5.42 10.42 -3.29
CA ILE A 142 5.31 9.26 -2.41
C ILE A 142 6.67 8.57 -2.39
N PHE A 143 7.31 8.50 -1.22
CA PHE A 143 8.58 7.79 -1.03
C PHE A 143 8.36 6.54 -0.17
N LEU A 144 8.27 5.36 -0.78
CA LEU A 144 8.13 4.09 -0.09
C LEU A 144 9.49 3.41 0.15
N TYR A 145 9.74 3.04 1.40
CA TYR A 145 10.93 2.33 1.82
C TYR A 145 10.57 0.91 2.28
N GLY A 146 11.22 -0.05 1.63
CA GLY A 146 11.09 -1.49 1.88
C GLY A 146 11.97 -1.96 3.02
N GLU A 147 11.41 -2.70 3.96
CA GLU A 147 12.10 -3.10 5.18
C GLU A 147 12.06 -4.61 5.47
N GLU A 148 12.85 -5.03 6.45
CA GLU A 148 12.78 -6.33 7.13
C GLU A 148 12.45 -6.08 8.61
N HIS A 149 11.31 -6.59 9.05
CA HIS A 149 10.71 -6.23 10.33
C HIS A 149 11.69 -6.29 11.50
N ALA A 150 11.75 -5.18 12.24
CA ALA A 150 12.54 -5.03 13.46
C ALA A 150 14.06 -5.21 13.29
N SER A 151 14.58 -5.10 12.06
CA SER A 151 16.01 -5.04 11.82
C SER A 151 16.57 -3.70 12.29
N LYS A 152 17.40 -3.72 13.34
CA LYS A 152 17.99 -2.52 13.93
C LYS A 152 18.70 -1.62 12.91
N GLU A 153 19.51 -2.21 12.04
CA GLU A 153 20.27 -1.47 11.02
C GLU A 153 19.34 -0.79 9.99
N ILE A 154 18.18 -1.39 9.72
CA ILE A 154 17.16 -0.83 8.82
C ILE A 154 16.37 0.26 9.55
N LEU A 155 15.94 0.04 10.80
CA LEU A 155 15.26 1.05 11.62
C LEU A 155 16.11 2.33 11.79
N GLU A 156 17.43 2.18 11.95
CA GLU A 156 18.37 3.32 12.00
C GLU A 156 18.36 4.11 10.68
N LYS A 157 18.33 3.43 9.52
CA LYS A 157 18.24 4.06 8.20
C LYS A 157 16.88 4.70 7.93
N GLU A 158 15.79 4.03 8.32
CA GLU A 158 14.43 4.56 8.22
C GLU A 158 14.30 5.86 9.01
N PHE A 159 14.86 5.89 10.23
CA PHE A 159 14.89 7.10 11.02
C PHE A 159 15.76 8.19 10.36
N GLU A 160 16.94 7.85 9.84
CA GLU A 160 17.80 8.81 9.13
C GLU A 160 17.04 9.46 7.96
N LEU A 161 16.40 8.64 7.13
CA LEU A 161 15.59 9.11 6.00
C LEU A 161 14.42 9.98 6.46
N TRP A 162 13.65 9.52 7.45
CA TRP A 162 12.52 10.28 7.97
C TRP A 162 12.98 11.63 8.54
N ASN A 163 14.06 11.64 9.33
CA ASN A 163 14.60 12.86 9.91
C ASN A 163 15.09 13.85 8.84
N THR A 164 15.77 13.36 7.78
CA THR A 164 16.16 14.19 6.63
C THR A 164 14.92 14.82 6.00
N TYR A 165 13.91 14.05 5.66
CA TYR A 165 12.69 14.59 5.05
C TYR A 165 11.93 15.55 5.98
N TYR A 166 11.83 15.21 7.26
CA TYR A 166 11.20 16.03 8.28
C TYR A 166 11.90 17.39 8.44
N SER A 167 13.24 17.38 8.48
CA SER A 167 14.09 18.54 8.76
C SER A 167 14.33 19.41 7.52
N ASP A 168 14.60 18.78 6.37
CA ASP A 168 15.04 19.46 5.15
C ASP A 168 13.88 19.78 4.21
N ASN A 169 12.83 18.96 4.21
CA ASN A 169 11.67 19.10 3.31
C ASN A 169 10.38 19.52 4.04
N GLY A 170 10.38 19.53 5.38
CA GLY A 170 9.20 19.90 6.16
C GLY A 170 8.09 18.85 6.15
N MET A 171 8.38 17.60 5.74
CA MET A 171 7.39 16.53 5.73
C MET A 171 6.90 16.21 7.14
N ARG A 172 5.61 15.87 7.27
CA ARG A 172 4.97 15.53 8.55
C ARG A 172 4.22 14.21 8.56
N ASN A 173 3.81 13.72 7.39
CA ASN A 173 3.01 12.49 7.28
C ASN A 173 3.91 11.28 7.00
N LEU A 174 3.98 10.38 7.98
CA LEU A 174 4.71 9.13 7.91
C LEU A 174 3.72 7.96 7.85
N PHE A 175 3.65 7.32 6.69
CA PHE A 175 2.82 6.16 6.44
C PHE A 175 3.56 4.90 6.93
N VAL A 176 2.83 4.03 7.62
CA VAL A 176 3.40 2.82 8.23
C VAL A 176 2.53 1.61 7.93
N GLU A 177 3.15 0.44 7.78
CA GLU A 177 2.48 -0.87 7.73
C GLU A 177 1.92 -1.27 9.10
N LEU A 178 1.00 -0.44 9.60
CA LEU A 178 0.22 -0.66 10.81
C LEU A 178 -1.27 -0.44 10.53
N PRO A 179 -2.16 -1.06 11.31
CA PRO A 179 -3.58 -0.75 11.31
C PRO A 179 -3.86 0.73 11.58
N TYR A 180 -4.95 1.26 11.01
CA TYR A 180 -5.42 2.62 11.23
C TYR A 180 -5.44 3.02 12.72
N TYR A 181 -6.09 2.21 13.57
CA TYR A 181 -6.21 2.51 15.00
C TYR A 181 -4.89 2.42 15.76
N SER A 182 -3.90 1.67 15.27
CA SER A 182 -2.57 1.60 15.90
C SER A 182 -1.81 2.89 15.64
N ALA A 183 -1.85 3.40 14.40
CA ALA A 183 -1.27 4.69 14.05
C ALA A 183 -1.97 5.85 14.78
N GLU A 184 -3.29 5.81 14.91
CA GLU A 184 -4.03 6.81 15.69
C GLU A 184 -3.64 6.83 17.17
N PHE A 185 -3.40 5.65 17.79
CA PHE A 185 -2.84 5.62 19.13
C PHE A 185 -1.39 6.14 19.19
N LEU A 186 -0.57 5.91 18.17
CA LEU A 186 0.75 6.55 18.09
C LEU A 186 0.62 8.08 18.03
N ASN A 187 -0.32 8.60 17.25
CA ASN A 187 -0.60 10.06 17.18
C ASN A 187 -1.03 10.62 18.54
N LEU A 188 -1.90 9.91 19.27
CA LEU A 188 -2.27 10.27 20.65
C LEU A 188 -1.07 10.21 21.61
N TRP A 189 -0.21 9.20 21.45
CA TRP A 189 1.01 9.06 22.24
C TRP A 189 2.01 10.18 21.96
N MET A 190 2.17 10.63 20.72
CA MET A 190 3.04 11.75 20.36
C MET A 190 2.71 13.01 21.17
N GLN A 191 1.42 13.23 21.47
CA GLN A 191 0.93 14.35 22.27
C GLN A 191 0.89 14.09 23.79
N SER A 192 1.19 12.87 24.23
CA SER A 192 1.16 12.47 25.65
C SER A 192 2.48 12.77 26.36
N ASP A 193 2.41 13.11 27.65
CA ASP A 193 3.57 13.27 28.53
C ASP A 193 4.17 11.93 29.02
N SER A 194 3.49 10.80 28.77
CA SER A 194 3.92 9.45 29.17
C SER A 194 3.97 8.48 28.00
N ASP A 195 4.67 7.37 28.21
CA ASP A 195 4.78 6.26 27.24
C ASP A 195 3.68 5.20 27.40
N ASP A 196 2.69 5.41 28.26
CA ASP A 196 1.70 4.37 28.61
C ASP A 196 0.93 3.83 27.39
N ILE A 197 0.63 4.69 26.42
CA ILE A 197 -0.05 4.29 25.16
C ILE A 197 0.89 3.42 24.31
N LEU A 198 2.15 3.83 24.15
CA LEU A 198 3.14 3.06 23.40
C LEU A 198 3.43 1.71 24.09
N ASP A 199 3.53 1.69 25.41
CA ASP A 199 3.75 0.47 26.18
C ASP A 199 2.56 -0.52 26.05
N GLN A 200 1.34 -0.02 25.91
CA GLN A 200 0.16 -0.85 25.61
C GLN A 200 0.17 -1.39 24.18
N LEU A 201 0.53 -0.56 23.20
CA LEU A 201 0.70 -1.01 21.82
C LEU A 201 1.76 -2.10 21.73
N TYR A 202 2.89 -1.93 22.42
CA TYR A 202 3.97 -2.91 22.49
C TYR A 202 3.49 -4.26 23.02
N GLN A 203 2.70 -4.26 24.10
CA GLN A 203 2.13 -5.48 24.65
C GLN A 203 1.19 -6.19 23.67
N ASP A 204 0.40 -5.42 22.91
CA ASP A 204 -0.50 -5.98 21.90
C ASP A 204 0.23 -6.53 20.67
N TRP A 205 1.46 -6.07 20.42
CA TRP A 205 2.31 -6.62 19.37
C TRP A 205 2.91 -7.98 19.74
N ASP A 206 2.76 -8.48 20.97
CA ASP A 206 3.32 -9.77 21.40
C ASP A 206 2.95 -10.91 20.42
N GLY A 207 3.97 -11.69 20.04
CA GLY A 207 3.86 -12.73 19.03
C GLY A 207 3.93 -12.27 17.57
N THR A 208 4.17 -10.99 17.30
CA THR A 208 4.44 -10.46 15.95
C THR A 208 5.92 -10.14 15.73
N ALA A 209 6.33 -9.97 14.47
CA ALA A 209 7.69 -9.56 14.13
C ALA A 209 8.05 -8.14 14.64
N MET A 210 7.04 -7.30 14.90
CA MET A 210 7.23 -5.95 15.45
C MET A 210 7.48 -5.92 16.97
N HIS A 211 7.30 -7.03 17.69
CA HIS A 211 7.53 -7.07 19.14
C HIS A 211 9.02 -7.14 19.45
N SER A 212 9.71 -6.02 19.23
CA SER A 212 11.14 -5.83 19.46
C SER A 212 11.40 -4.54 20.23
N GLN A 213 12.44 -4.54 21.06
CA GLN A 213 12.91 -3.34 21.74
C GLN A 213 13.41 -2.29 20.73
N ASP A 214 14.03 -2.72 19.63
CA ASP A 214 14.54 -1.79 18.61
C ASP A 214 13.38 -1.01 17.95
N THR A 215 12.23 -1.64 17.72
CA THR A 215 11.01 -0.98 17.22
C THR A 215 10.49 0.07 18.19
N ILE A 216 10.54 -0.20 19.50
CA ILE A 216 10.14 0.78 20.53
C ILE A 216 11.10 1.96 20.58
N ASP A 217 12.40 1.68 20.51
CA ASP A 217 13.43 2.70 20.52
C ASP A 217 13.32 3.61 19.27
N PHE A 218 12.97 3.04 18.12
CA PHE A 218 12.66 3.77 16.88
C PHE A 218 11.52 4.78 17.06
N TYR A 219 10.34 4.35 17.55
CA TYR A 219 9.22 5.27 17.77
C TYR A 219 9.59 6.36 18.80
N LYS A 220 10.25 5.99 19.90
CA LYS A 220 10.71 6.97 20.92
C LYS A 220 11.71 7.97 20.36
N GLN A 221 12.55 7.55 19.42
CA GLN A 221 13.47 8.42 18.71
C GLN A 221 12.72 9.39 17.80
N ILE A 222 11.71 8.94 17.04
CA ILE A 222 10.82 9.83 16.26
C ILE A 222 10.15 10.86 17.17
N LYS A 223 9.56 10.46 18.29
CA LYS A 223 8.92 11.41 19.21
C LYS A 223 9.87 12.48 19.74
N ARG A 224 11.12 12.12 20.00
CA ARG A 224 12.13 13.05 20.52
C ARG A 224 12.65 14.02 19.46
N GLU A 225 12.86 13.55 18.24
CA GLU A 225 13.61 14.30 17.21
C GLU A 225 12.73 14.83 16.07
N CYS A 226 11.56 14.22 15.87
CA CYS A 226 10.56 14.58 14.86
C CYS A 226 9.16 14.68 15.51
N PRO A 227 8.96 15.53 16.54
CA PRO A 227 7.76 15.53 17.39
C PRO A 227 6.45 15.93 16.69
N GLU A 228 6.52 16.55 15.50
CA GLU A 228 5.35 16.91 14.69
C GLU A 228 4.95 15.80 13.69
N THR A 229 5.56 14.61 13.78
CA THR A 229 5.20 13.46 12.93
C THR A 229 3.75 13.04 13.17
N ILE A 230 3.03 12.86 12.06
CA ILE A 230 1.67 12.30 12.00
C ILE A 230 1.79 10.93 11.33
N PHE A 231 1.39 9.89 12.05
CA PHE A 231 1.40 8.52 11.55
C PHE A 231 0.10 8.20 10.81
N HIS A 232 0.22 7.58 9.64
CA HIS A 232 -0.91 7.04 8.88
C HIS A 232 -0.80 5.51 8.78
N GLY A 233 -1.70 4.82 9.44
CA GLY A 233 -1.78 3.36 9.43
C GLY A 233 -2.69 2.89 8.29
N THR A 234 -2.13 2.15 7.34
CA THR A 234 -2.83 1.75 6.12
C THR A 234 -3.03 0.25 5.99
N ASP A 235 -2.45 -0.55 6.88
CA ASP A 235 -2.64 -2.00 6.87
C ASP A 235 -4.03 -2.40 7.36
N VAL A 236 -4.44 -3.63 7.06
CA VAL A 236 -5.65 -4.22 7.64
C VAL A 236 -5.52 -4.35 9.16
N GLY A 237 -6.66 -4.43 9.86
CA GLY A 237 -6.69 -4.45 11.32
C GLY A 237 -6.03 -5.66 12.00
N HIS A 238 -4.71 -5.66 12.16
CA HIS A 238 -3.98 -6.52 13.11
C HIS A 238 -4.34 -6.15 14.56
N GLN A 239 -4.43 -7.12 15.49
CA GLN A 239 -4.87 -6.83 16.87
C GLN A 239 -6.29 -6.21 16.96
N TYR A 240 -7.18 -6.54 16.02
CA TYR A 240 -8.54 -5.99 15.97
C TYR A 240 -9.35 -6.21 17.26
N ASN A 241 -9.07 -7.29 18.00
CA ASN A 241 -9.74 -7.66 19.24
C ASN A 241 -9.04 -7.14 20.51
N THR A 242 -7.93 -6.42 20.38
CA THR A 242 -7.25 -5.77 21.51
C THR A 242 -7.12 -4.27 21.24
N THR A 243 -6.12 -3.83 20.47
CA THR A 243 -5.91 -2.43 20.11
C THR A 243 -7.14 -1.83 19.44
N GLY A 244 -7.75 -2.54 18.48
CA GLY A 244 -8.94 -2.08 17.77
C GLY A 244 -10.14 -1.83 18.71
N GLU A 245 -10.46 -2.80 19.58
CA GLU A 245 -11.54 -2.63 20.56
C GLU A 245 -11.25 -1.50 21.56
N ARG A 246 -9.99 -1.36 22.00
CA ARG A 246 -9.56 -0.29 22.90
C ARG A 246 -9.69 1.08 22.24
N TYR A 247 -9.34 1.22 20.96
CA TYR A 247 -9.49 2.49 20.24
C TYR A 247 -10.97 2.86 20.05
N LEU A 248 -11.83 1.90 19.68
CA LEU A 248 -13.28 2.16 19.63
C LEU A 248 -13.87 2.56 20.99
N ALA A 249 -13.35 2.02 22.09
CA ALA A 249 -13.76 2.44 23.44
C ALA A 249 -13.30 3.88 23.73
N TYR A 250 -12.03 4.19 23.44
CA TYR A 250 -11.48 5.54 23.56
C TYR A 250 -12.30 6.58 22.78
N LEU A 251 -12.64 6.31 21.52
CA LEU A 251 -13.44 7.23 20.69
C LEU A 251 -14.80 7.53 21.35
N ARG A 252 -15.51 6.49 21.81
CA ARG A 252 -16.82 6.66 22.46
C ARG A 252 -16.73 7.46 23.76
N GLU A 253 -15.69 7.22 24.56
CA GLU A 253 -15.44 7.97 25.79
C GLU A 253 -15.16 9.46 25.52
N ASN A 254 -14.62 9.76 24.34
CA ASN A 254 -14.34 11.13 23.87
C ASN A 254 -15.46 11.71 22.98
N GLY A 255 -16.64 11.10 22.97
CA GLY A 255 -17.82 11.62 22.27
C GLY A 255 -17.84 11.36 20.75
N GLN A 256 -16.95 10.50 20.25
CA GLN A 256 -16.92 10.03 18.87
C GLN A 256 -17.60 8.65 18.78
N ASP A 257 -18.83 8.65 18.28
CA ASP A 257 -19.65 7.45 18.11
C ASP A 257 -19.66 6.94 16.65
N ASP A 258 -20.57 6.03 16.34
CA ASP A 258 -20.71 5.40 15.02
C ASP A 258 -21.09 6.36 13.88
N SER A 259 -21.42 7.61 14.20
CA SER A 259 -21.61 8.66 13.22
C SER A 259 -20.33 9.43 12.86
N SER A 260 -19.25 9.26 13.64
CA SER A 260 -17.97 9.96 13.44
C SER A 260 -17.06 9.21 12.46
N GLU A 261 -16.26 9.97 11.71
CA GLU A 261 -15.34 9.44 10.69
C GLU A 261 -14.29 8.51 11.30
N HIS A 262 -13.56 8.97 12.33
CA HIS A 262 -12.54 8.15 13.00
C HIS A 262 -13.08 6.81 13.50
N TYR A 263 -14.31 6.79 14.00
CA TYR A 263 -14.95 5.56 14.45
C TYR A 263 -15.31 4.64 13.28
N GLN A 264 -15.85 5.19 12.19
CA GLN A 264 -16.19 4.41 11.00
C GLN A 264 -14.93 3.81 10.36
N LEU A 265 -13.85 4.58 10.24
CA LEU A 265 -12.56 4.11 9.73
C LEU A 265 -11.96 3.01 10.62
N ALA A 266 -11.96 3.20 11.95
CA ALA A 266 -11.51 2.17 12.87
C ALA A 266 -12.37 0.89 12.78
N GLN A 267 -13.70 1.02 12.68
CA GLN A 267 -14.59 -0.11 12.54
C GLN A 267 -14.40 -0.85 11.21
N GLU A 268 -14.20 -0.12 10.11
CA GLU A 268 -13.91 -0.70 8.81
C GLU A 268 -12.59 -1.46 8.85
N ASN A 269 -11.52 -0.84 9.38
CA ASN A 269 -10.21 -1.48 9.46
C ASN A 269 -10.21 -2.74 10.33
N ILE A 270 -10.98 -2.75 11.43
CA ILE A 270 -11.26 -3.95 12.24
C ILE A 270 -11.94 -5.04 11.40
N GLN A 271 -12.94 -4.71 10.58
CA GLN A 271 -13.62 -5.68 9.72
C GLN A 271 -12.67 -6.22 8.63
N GLN A 272 -11.80 -5.38 8.07
CA GLN A 272 -10.77 -5.80 7.13
C GLN A 272 -9.84 -6.84 7.78
N GLY A 273 -9.38 -6.58 9.01
CA GLY A 273 -8.56 -7.51 9.78
C GLY A 273 -9.25 -8.83 10.09
N GLN A 274 -10.51 -8.78 10.55
CA GLN A 274 -11.32 -9.98 10.81
C GLN A 274 -11.46 -10.86 9.57
N TYR A 275 -11.76 -10.25 8.42
CA TYR A 275 -11.86 -10.97 7.15
C TYR A 275 -10.53 -11.63 6.78
N TYR A 276 -9.43 -10.87 6.80
CA TYR A 276 -8.11 -11.36 6.44
C TYR A 276 -7.71 -12.57 7.29
N TYR A 277 -7.78 -12.46 8.63
CA TYR A 277 -7.38 -13.55 9.53
C TYR A 277 -8.30 -14.77 9.46
N GLN A 278 -9.57 -14.61 9.05
CA GLN A 278 -10.48 -15.72 8.87
C GLN A 278 -10.21 -16.52 7.57
N HIS A 279 -9.72 -15.84 6.52
CA HIS A 279 -9.59 -16.43 5.18
C HIS A 279 -8.14 -16.63 4.73
N SER A 280 -7.17 -16.05 5.43
CA SER A 280 -5.76 -16.01 5.03
C SER A 280 -5.57 -15.47 3.61
N ASP A 281 -6.33 -14.42 3.28
CA ASP A 281 -6.45 -13.87 1.93
C ASP A 281 -5.43 -12.74 1.71
N GLY A 282 -4.22 -13.11 1.25
CA GLY A 282 -3.14 -12.16 1.00
C GLY A 282 -3.48 -11.13 -0.08
N ALA A 283 -4.19 -11.54 -1.14
CA ALA A 283 -4.63 -10.64 -2.20
C ALA A 283 -5.63 -9.61 -1.67
N TYR A 284 -6.54 -10.00 -0.78
CA TYR A 284 -7.41 -9.06 -0.09
C TYR A 284 -6.63 -8.04 0.74
N ARG A 285 -5.62 -8.48 1.51
CA ARG A 285 -4.78 -7.57 2.31
C ARG A 285 -4.08 -6.53 1.44
N GLU A 286 -3.44 -6.94 0.34
CA GLU A 286 -2.81 -6.01 -0.62
C GLU A 286 -3.79 -4.94 -1.11
N ASN A 287 -4.95 -5.36 -1.60
CA ASN A 287 -5.94 -4.43 -2.15
C ASN A 287 -6.45 -3.47 -1.07
N LYS A 288 -6.64 -3.94 0.17
CA LYS A 288 -7.05 -3.07 1.29
C LYS A 288 -5.97 -2.10 1.74
N MET A 289 -4.70 -2.49 1.70
CA MET A 289 -3.60 -1.56 1.94
C MET A 289 -3.59 -0.43 0.93
N VAL A 290 -3.79 -0.74 -0.35
CA VAL A 290 -3.87 0.25 -1.43
C VAL A 290 -5.07 1.18 -1.23
N GLU A 291 -6.27 0.64 -0.98
CA GLU A 291 -7.48 1.43 -0.72
C GLU A 291 -7.29 2.38 0.47
N ASN A 292 -6.73 1.89 1.58
CA ASN A 292 -6.46 2.70 2.76
C ASN A 292 -5.39 3.76 2.48
N PHE A 293 -4.31 3.42 1.77
CA PHE A 293 -3.25 4.36 1.41
C PHE A 293 -3.79 5.51 0.57
N ILE A 294 -4.51 5.20 -0.51
CA ILE A 294 -5.11 6.21 -1.40
C ILE A 294 -6.01 7.15 -0.62
N ARG A 295 -6.88 6.60 0.26
CA ARG A 295 -7.78 7.41 1.10
C ARG A 295 -7.00 8.41 1.95
N GLU A 296 -5.98 7.94 2.67
CA GLU A 296 -5.19 8.80 3.55
C GLU A 296 -4.36 9.81 2.74
N PHE A 297 -3.66 9.37 1.70
CA PHE A 297 -2.76 10.21 0.91
C PHE A 297 -3.52 11.29 0.14
N ASP A 298 -4.62 10.94 -0.53
CA ASP A 298 -5.39 11.92 -1.31
C ASP A 298 -6.00 13.01 -0.40
N SER A 299 -6.29 12.68 0.86
CA SER A 299 -6.80 13.65 1.85
C SER A 299 -5.78 14.72 2.25
N LEU A 300 -4.49 14.50 1.98
CA LEU A 300 -3.39 15.41 2.30
C LEU A 300 -3.20 16.51 1.25
N ASN A 301 -4.01 16.56 0.19
CA ASN A 301 -4.09 17.70 -0.74
C ASN A 301 -2.74 18.14 -1.34
N GLY A 302 -1.90 17.17 -1.71
CA GLY A 302 -0.63 17.42 -2.42
C GLY A 302 0.61 17.47 -1.54
N GLU A 303 0.53 17.11 -0.26
CA GLU A 303 1.71 16.94 0.59
C GLU A 303 2.55 15.71 0.19
N ASP A 304 3.87 15.89 0.20
CA ASP A 304 4.82 14.78 0.06
C ASP A 304 4.75 13.86 1.30
N VAL A 305 4.91 12.55 1.09
CA VAL A 305 4.83 11.54 2.16
C VAL A 305 5.97 10.54 2.08
N MET A 306 6.36 10.02 3.25
CA MET A 306 7.23 8.84 3.36
C MET A 306 6.39 7.66 3.85
N GLY A 307 6.62 6.48 3.29
CA GLY A 307 6.02 5.22 3.72
C GLY A 307 7.06 4.18 4.10
N ILE A 308 6.84 3.45 5.19
CA ILE A 308 7.67 2.33 5.63
C ILE A 308 6.84 1.04 5.61
N TYR A 309 7.24 0.09 4.77
CA TYR A 309 6.52 -1.16 4.54
C TYR A 309 7.50 -2.31 4.33
N GLY A 310 7.08 -3.52 4.65
CA GLY A 310 7.79 -4.73 4.30
C GLY A 310 8.12 -4.79 2.81
N THR A 311 9.32 -5.24 2.48
CA THR A 311 9.86 -5.25 1.11
C THR A 311 8.95 -5.91 0.06
N ALA A 312 8.08 -6.83 0.48
CA ALA A 312 7.09 -7.48 -0.38
C ALA A 312 6.07 -6.49 -0.99
N HIS A 313 5.81 -5.36 -0.33
CA HIS A 313 4.76 -4.41 -0.70
C HIS A 313 5.25 -3.27 -1.60
N ILE A 314 6.57 -3.07 -1.73
CA ILE A 314 7.13 -1.82 -2.29
C ILE A 314 7.69 -1.94 -3.71
N ARG A 315 7.61 -3.10 -4.37
CA ARG A 315 8.16 -3.29 -5.73
C ARG A 315 7.13 -2.93 -6.80
N ILE A 316 7.48 -2.01 -7.70
CA ILE A 316 6.56 -1.45 -8.71
C ILE A 316 6.11 -2.42 -9.82
N ASP A 317 6.72 -3.59 -9.91
CA ASP A 317 6.43 -4.62 -10.92
C ASP A 317 6.17 -6.01 -10.31
N ALA A 318 6.01 -6.09 -8.99
CA ALA A 318 5.80 -7.35 -8.29
C ALA A 318 4.31 -7.67 -8.08
N MET A 319 4.05 -8.94 -7.80
CA MET A 319 2.76 -9.48 -7.39
C MET A 319 2.75 -9.71 -5.88
N ASP A 320 1.56 -9.88 -5.31
CA ASP A 320 1.39 -10.23 -3.90
C ASP A 320 2.19 -11.49 -3.55
N TYR A 321 2.94 -11.40 -2.46
CA TYR A 321 3.88 -12.46 -2.08
C TYR A 321 3.18 -13.78 -1.71
N ALA A 322 1.97 -13.70 -1.13
CA ALA A 322 1.31 -14.86 -0.55
C ALA A 322 0.67 -15.79 -1.59
N THR A 323 0.06 -15.23 -2.63
CA THR A 323 -0.75 -15.96 -3.60
C THR A 323 -0.31 -15.75 -5.04
N ASN A 324 0.44 -14.67 -5.32
CA ASN A 324 0.88 -14.30 -6.67
C ASN A 324 -0.30 -14.18 -7.65
N THR A 325 -1.42 -13.61 -7.19
CA THR A 325 -2.68 -13.45 -7.94
C THR A 325 -3.05 -12.00 -8.23
N VAL A 326 -2.60 -11.04 -7.42
CA VAL A 326 -2.81 -9.60 -7.65
C VAL A 326 -1.47 -8.85 -7.61
N PRO A 327 -1.33 -7.69 -8.27
CA PRO A 327 -0.16 -6.83 -8.10
C PRO A 327 0.02 -6.44 -6.61
N CYS A 328 1.25 -6.32 -6.11
CA CYS A 328 1.45 -5.82 -4.76
C CYS A 328 1.16 -4.31 -4.66
N MET A 329 1.11 -3.78 -3.44
CA MET A 329 0.72 -2.40 -3.15
C MET A 329 1.41 -1.36 -4.03
N ALA A 330 2.75 -1.32 -4.08
CA ALA A 330 3.46 -0.33 -4.88
C ALA A 330 3.24 -0.49 -6.39
N ASN A 331 3.01 -1.71 -6.89
CA ASN A 331 2.66 -1.91 -8.29
C ASN A 331 1.30 -1.28 -8.60
N GLN A 332 0.30 -1.48 -7.74
CA GLN A 332 -1.02 -0.83 -7.87
C GLN A 332 -0.92 0.70 -7.74
N LEU A 333 -0.15 1.21 -6.78
CA LEU A 333 0.07 2.64 -6.60
C LEU A 333 0.83 3.26 -7.78
N ASN A 334 1.76 2.53 -8.41
CA ASN A 334 2.48 2.98 -9.59
C ASN A 334 1.55 3.17 -10.80
N GLU A 335 0.53 2.31 -10.95
CA GLU A 335 -0.49 2.49 -11.98
C GLU A 335 -1.29 3.79 -11.80
N GLN A 336 -1.50 4.22 -10.55
CA GLN A 336 -2.28 5.42 -10.22
C GLN A 336 -1.44 6.71 -10.21
N TYR A 337 -0.29 6.70 -9.55
CA TYR A 337 0.52 7.90 -9.27
C TYR A 337 1.75 8.03 -10.18
N GLY A 338 2.13 6.96 -10.90
CA GLY A 338 3.22 6.96 -11.88
C GLY A 338 4.52 7.55 -11.33
N ASN A 339 5.04 8.58 -12.00
CA ASN A 339 6.32 9.21 -11.64
C ASN A 339 6.35 9.89 -10.26
N ALA A 340 5.20 10.05 -9.59
CA ALA A 340 5.17 10.57 -8.23
C ALA A 340 5.53 9.50 -7.18
N LEU A 341 5.50 8.21 -7.54
CA LEU A 341 5.88 7.11 -6.67
C LEU A 341 7.37 6.77 -6.83
N HIS A 342 8.07 6.80 -5.70
CA HIS A 342 9.47 6.42 -5.59
C HIS A 342 9.58 5.29 -4.58
N THR A 343 10.31 4.23 -4.93
CA THR A 343 10.44 3.04 -4.08
C THR A 343 11.92 2.72 -3.86
N LYS A 344 12.29 2.34 -2.63
CA LYS A 344 13.65 1.87 -2.33
C LYS A 344 13.63 0.73 -1.32
N ASP A 345 14.24 -0.39 -1.68
CA ASP A 345 14.42 -1.56 -0.82
C ASP A 345 15.64 -1.36 0.10
N LEU A 346 15.43 -1.12 1.40
CA LEU A 346 16.49 -0.87 2.37
C LEU A 346 17.25 -2.14 2.80
N THR A 347 16.74 -3.31 2.42
CA THR A 347 17.43 -4.59 2.63
C THR A 347 18.58 -4.77 1.63
N LEU A 348 18.59 -3.99 0.55
CA LEU A 348 19.63 -4.01 -0.46
C LEU A 348 20.76 -3.04 -0.13
N VAL A 349 21.98 -3.40 -0.54
CA VAL A 349 23.17 -2.59 -0.41
C VAL A 349 23.28 -1.64 -1.60
N ASP A 350 23.31 -0.33 -1.31
CA ASP A 350 23.55 0.73 -2.28
C ASP A 350 25.03 0.79 -2.68
N GLY A 351 25.44 -0.13 -3.54
CA GLY A 351 26.77 -0.16 -4.14
C GLY A 351 27.81 -0.97 -3.36
N ALA A 352 29.01 -1.04 -3.91
CA ALA A 352 30.06 -1.90 -3.38
C ALA A 352 30.71 -1.29 -2.12
N TYR A 353 30.89 -2.08 -1.06
CA TYR A 353 31.64 -1.67 0.13
C TYR A 353 33.12 -1.45 -0.17
N ARG A 354 33.68 -2.23 -1.11
CA ARG A 354 35.04 -2.07 -1.63
C ARG A 354 35.16 -2.66 -3.02
N VAL A 355 36.27 -2.37 -3.67
CA VAL A 355 36.63 -2.93 -4.97
C VAL A 355 37.92 -3.73 -4.81
N ASP A 356 37.84 -5.01 -5.14
CA ASP A 356 38.95 -5.96 -5.11
C ASP A 356 39.43 -6.27 -6.55
N THR A 357 40.60 -6.90 -6.66
CA THR A 357 41.10 -7.48 -7.92
C THR A 357 41.12 -9.00 -7.80
N LEU A 358 40.38 -9.70 -8.65
CA LEU A 358 40.34 -11.15 -8.70
C LEU A 358 40.99 -11.67 -9.98
N GLN A 359 41.83 -12.70 -9.85
CA GLN A 359 42.44 -13.36 -11.00
C GLN A 359 41.69 -14.66 -11.33
N ILE A 360 41.17 -14.76 -12.56
CA ILE A 360 40.40 -15.90 -13.04
C ILE A 360 40.91 -16.27 -14.44
N LYS A 361 41.29 -17.53 -14.65
CA LYS A 361 41.96 -18.02 -15.88
C LYS A 361 43.14 -17.14 -16.33
N GLY A 362 43.92 -16.64 -15.36
CA GLY A 362 45.08 -15.78 -15.61
C GLY A 362 44.76 -14.33 -16.00
N LYS A 363 43.48 -13.97 -16.19
CA LYS A 363 43.03 -12.59 -16.41
C LYS A 363 42.61 -11.95 -15.08
N GLU A 364 42.99 -10.69 -14.90
CA GLU A 364 42.56 -9.88 -13.75
C GLU A 364 41.22 -9.22 -14.05
N TYR A 365 40.35 -9.23 -13.04
CA TYR A 365 39.02 -8.61 -13.07
C TYR A 365 38.87 -7.66 -11.89
N THR A 366 38.29 -6.50 -12.18
CA THR A 366 37.75 -5.62 -11.15
C THR A 366 36.52 -6.29 -10.53
N ALA A 367 36.52 -6.43 -9.20
CA ALA A 367 35.50 -7.15 -8.46
C ALA A 367 34.89 -6.27 -7.36
N SER A 368 33.67 -5.81 -7.58
CA SER A 368 32.89 -5.02 -6.63
C SER A 368 32.36 -5.91 -5.51
N TYR A 369 32.76 -5.69 -4.26
CA TYR A 369 32.36 -6.48 -3.09
C TYR A 369 31.15 -5.90 -2.39
N PHE A 370 30.15 -6.73 -2.10
CA PHE A 370 28.85 -6.32 -1.55
C PHE A 370 28.52 -6.95 -0.19
N GLY A 371 29.53 -7.49 0.50
CA GLY A 371 29.38 -7.92 1.87
C GLY A 371 29.01 -9.39 2.03
N LYS A 372 28.58 -9.70 3.25
CA LYS A 372 28.33 -11.04 3.76
C LYS A 372 26.85 -11.21 4.12
N MET A 373 26.32 -12.41 3.91
CA MET A 373 25.00 -12.83 4.38
C MET A 373 25.14 -14.04 5.30
N ASP A 374 24.56 -13.97 6.50
CA ASP A 374 24.52 -15.08 7.44
C ASP A 374 23.66 -16.22 6.87
N LEU A 375 24.17 -17.45 6.98
CA LEU A 375 23.50 -18.67 6.54
C LEU A 375 23.21 -19.63 7.69
N SER A 376 23.69 -19.34 8.90
CA SER A 376 23.67 -20.26 10.04
C SER A 376 22.25 -20.68 10.47
N ALA A 377 21.27 -19.81 10.28
CA ALA A 377 19.85 -20.10 10.55
C ALA A 377 19.20 -21.02 9.51
N ILE A 378 19.72 -21.07 8.29
CA ILE A 378 19.10 -21.76 7.15
C ILE A 378 19.84 -23.06 6.82
N PHE A 379 21.17 -23.02 6.85
CA PHE A 379 22.04 -24.13 6.50
C PHE A 379 23.05 -24.39 7.62
N PRO A 380 22.86 -25.45 8.44
CA PRO A 380 23.67 -25.70 9.63
C PRO A 380 25.16 -25.97 9.34
N ASP A 381 25.49 -26.36 8.11
CA ASP A 381 26.88 -26.60 7.68
C ASP A 381 27.59 -25.32 7.21
N TYR A 382 26.87 -24.19 7.09
CA TYR A 382 27.39 -22.92 6.58
C TYR A 382 27.31 -21.82 7.63
N GLN A 383 28.32 -20.96 7.66
CA GLN A 383 28.33 -19.77 8.50
C GLN A 383 27.73 -18.59 7.74
N TYR A 384 28.30 -18.27 6.58
CA TYR A 384 27.89 -17.13 5.76
C TYR A 384 28.34 -17.33 4.31
N ARG A 385 27.80 -16.50 3.42
CA ARG A 385 28.32 -16.33 2.06
C ARG A 385 28.65 -14.87 1.77
N GLU A 386 29.57 -14.67 0.85
CA GLU A 386 30.05 -13.36 0.42
C GLU A 386 29.92 -13.18 -1.09
N PHE A 387 29.75 -11.93 -1.53
CA PHE A 387 29.41 -11.61 -2.91
C PHE A 387 30.38 -10.60 -3.54
N TRP A 388 30.88 -10.97 -4.73
CA TRP A 388 31.57 -10.06 -5.63
C TRP A 388 30.88 -10.05 -6.99
N ARG A 389 30.69 -8.86 -7.57
CA ARG A 389 30.33 -8.69 -8.98
C ARG A 389 31.59 -8.42 -9.80
N LEU A 390 31.83 -9.21 -10.83
CA LEU A 390 32.92 -9.01 -11.78
C LEU A 390 32.51 -8.00 -12.84
N GLU A 391 33.22 -6.88 -12.88
CA GLU A 391 32.90 -5.79 -13.80
C GLU A 391 33.36 -6.11 -15.22
N ASN A 392 32.49 -5.89 -16.21
CA ASN A 392 32.75 -6.15 -17.64
C ASN A 392 33.14 -7.60 -18.00
N ALA A 393 32.75 -8.58 -17.18
CA ALA A 393 33.20 -9.96 -17.31
C ALA A 393 32.28 -10.88 -18.15
N TYR A 394 31.05 -10.47 -18.43
CA TYR A 394 30.05 -11.36 -19.03
C TYR A 394 30.45 -11.95 -20.38
N ASN A 395 31.06 -11.16 -21.26
CA ASN A 395 31.50 -11.66 -22.55
C ASN A 395 32.60 -12.72 -22.46
N ASP A 396 33.38 -12.74 -21.39
CA ASP A 396 34.42 -13.76 -21.17
C ASP A 396 33.82 -15.10 -20.70
N PHE A 397 32.65 -15.06 -20.06
CA PHE A 397 32.07 -16.22 -19.38
C PHE A 397 30.75 -16.72 -19.96
N LYS A 398 30.07 -15.98 -20.84
CA LYS A 398 28.75 -16.34 -21.41
C LYS A 398 28.70 -17.71 -22.11
N ASP A 399 29.83 -18.16 -22.66
CA ASP A 399 29.93 -19.43 -23.38
C ASP A 399 30.40 -20.60 -22.47
N CYS A 400 30.68 -20.33 -21.19
CA CYS A 400 31.05 -21.40 -20.25
C CYS A 400 29.85 -22.35 -20.01
N PRO A 401 30.08 -23.65 -19.84
CA PRO A 401 29.01 -24.59 -19.55
C PRO A 401 28.41 -24.31 -18.17
N THR A 402 27.07 -24.29 -18.08
CA THR A 402 26.37 -24.15 -16.80
C THR A 402 26.24 -25.49 -16.09
N THR A 403 26.10 -25.45 -14.76
CA THR A 403 25.99 -26.66 -13.92
C THR A 403 24.54 -27.03 -13.60
N GLY A 404 23.59 -26.13 -13.85
CA GLY A 404 22.20 -26.23 -13.42
C GLY A 404 21.94 -25.83 -11.96
N ASN A 405 22.97 -25.48 -11.19
CA ASN A 405 22.83 -24.85 -9.88
C ASN A 405 22.44 -23.39 -10.07
N VAL A 406 21.30 -22.98 -9.49
CA VAL A 406 20.71 -21.65 -9.68
C VAL A 406 20.59 -20.92 -8.34
N LEU A 407 20.80 -19.61 -8.36
CA LEU A 407 20.59 -18.74 -7.22
C LEU A 407 19.57 -17.63 -7.56
N PRO A 408 18.39 -17.60 -6.92
CA PRO A 408 17.40 -16.54 -7.10
C PRO A 408 17.94 -15.13 -6.82
N TYR A 409 17.47 -14.12 -7.55
CA TYR A 409 17.96 -12.75 -7.37
C TYR A 409 17.71 -12.20 -5.96
N ASN A 410 16.61 -12.58 -5.32
CA ASN A 410 16.30 -12.19 -3.93
C ASN A 410 17.24 -12.82 -2.88
N ASN A 411 18.19 -13.65 -3.30
CA ASN A 411 19.23 -14.18 -2.42
C ASN A 411 20.53 -13.35 -2.46
N TYR A 412 20.57 -12.29 -3.27
CA TYR A 412 21.68 -11.37 -3.35
C TYR A 412 21.41 -10.14 -2.47
N PRO A 413 22.45 -9.57 -1.82
CA PRO A 413 22.31 -8.35 -1.04
C PRO A 413 22.30 -7.09 -1.92
N MET A 414 22.18 -7.22 -3.24
CA MET A 414 22.16 -6.12 -4.20
C MET A 414 21.26 -6.45 -5.39
N GLU A 415 20.85 -5.41 -6.13
CA GLU A 415 20.12 -5.60 -7.38
C GLU A 415 20.97 -6.29 -8.45
N ILE A 416 20.31 -7.17 -9.21
CA ILE A 416 20.95 -7.99 -10.23
C ILE A 416 20.37 -7.65 -11.60
N GLU A 417 21.26 -7.40 -12.55
CA GLU A 417 20.89 -7.15 -13.94
C GLU A 417 21.39 -8.27 -14.85
N LYS A 418 20.67 -8.49 -15.95
CA LYS A 418 21.12 -9.38 -17.02
C LYS A 418 22.48 -8.92 -17.56
N GLY A 419 23.37 -9.89 -17.78
CA GLY A 419 24.72 -9.62 -18.27
C GLY A 419 25.73 -9.34 -17.16
N GLN A 420 25.40 -9.61 -15.90
CA GLN A 420 26.33 -9.55 -14.78
C GLN A 420 26.92 -10.93 -14.45
N VAL A 421 28.12 -10.93 -13.86
CA VAL A 421 28.85 -12.14 -13.44
C VAL A 421 29.28 -11.97 -11.99
N PHE A 422 29.19 -13.03 -11.21
CA PHE A 422 29.41 -13.02 -9.78
C PHE A 422 30.39 -14.11 -9.36
N VAL A 423 31.19 -13.78 -8.35
CA VAL A 423 31.92 -14.75 -7.52
C VAL A 423 31.22 -14.79 -6.18
N ILE A 424 30.83 -15.99 -5.74
CA ILE A 424 30.19 -16.20 -4.45
C ILE A 424 31.07 -17.14 -3.64
N GLU A 425 31.45 -16.72 -2.44
CA GLU A 425 32.21 -17.57 -1.53
C GLU A 425 31.35 -17.98 -0.35
N TYR A 426 31.19 -19.28 -0.16
CA TYR A 426 30.49 -19.87 0.98
C TYR A 426 31.50 -20.36 2.01
N THR A 427 31.44 -19.80 3.22
CA THR A 427 32.27 -20.25 4.34
C THR A 427 31.49 -21.24 5.20
N LYS A 428 32.04 -22.44 5.37
CA LYS A 428 31.46 -23.51 6.19
C LYS A 428 31.77 -23.37 7.67
N THR A 429 31.04 -24.11 8.51
CA THR A 429 31.28 -24.15 9.96
C THR A 429 32.66 -24.71 10.33
N ASP A 430 33.26 -25.55 9.48
CA ASP A 430 34.64 -26.05 9.63
C ASP A 430 35.72 -25.09 9.12
N GLY A 431 35.33 -23.92 8.58
CA GLY A 431 36.23 -22.91 8.03
C GLY A 431 36.67 -23.14 6.59
N SER A 432 36.23 -24.23 5.95
CA SER A 432 36.45 -24.43 4.52
C SER A 432 35.61 -23.47 3.67
N VAL A 433 36.13 -23.08 2.51
CA VAL A 433 35.48 -22.13 1.59
C VAL A 433 35.16 -22.83 0.27
N ILE A 434 33.92 -22.70 -0.19
CA ILE A 434 33.50 -23.08 -1.54
C ILE A 434 33.35 -21.79 -2.35
N ARG A 435 33.98 -21.74 -3.52
CA ARG A 435 33.84 -20.63 -4.46
C ARG A 435 33.01 -21.08 -5.66
N GLU A 436 31.95 -20.34 -5.92
CA GLU A 436 31.06 -20.53 -7.07
C GLU A 436 31.15 -19.32 -8.01
N TYR A 437 30.90 -19.56 -9.30
CA TYR A 437 30.86 -18.51 -10.31
C TYR A 437 29.49 -18.52 -10.97
N HIS A 438 28.76 -17.42 -10.85
CA HIS A 438 27.38 -17.30 -11.30
C HIS A 438 27.27 -16.24 -12.38
N ARG A 439 26.36 -16.41 -13.34
CA ARG A 439 26.03 -15.37 -14.32
C ARG A 439 24.54 -15.16 -14.47
N ALA A 440 24.16 -13.91 -14.72
CA ALA A 440 22.79 -13.49 -14.94
C ALA A 440 22.45 -13.52 -16.44
N ASP A 441 21.91 -14.64 -16.93
CA ASP A 441 21.50 -14.77 -18.34
C ASP A 441 20.07 -14.25 -18.63
N GLY A 442 19.34 -13.89 -17.56
CA GLY A 442 17.90 -13.59 -17.62
C GLY A 442 17.03 -14.86 -17.61
N ASN A 443 17.57 -15.96 -17.08
CA ASN A 443 16.84 -17.20 -16.88
C ASN A 443 15.91 -17.09 -15.66
N THR A 444 14.85 -17.89 -15.66
CA THR A 444 13.92 -17.99 -14.53
C THR A 444 13.86 -19.41 -14.00
N TRP A 445 13.75 -19.57 -12.68
CA TRP A 445 13.46 -20.83 -12.01
C TRP A 445 12.24 -20.64 -11.10
N GLN A 446 11.22 -21.49 -11.28
CA GLN A 446 9.92 -21.37 -10.58
C GLN A 446 9.26 -19.99 -10.71
N GLY A 447 9.46 -19.32 -11.86
CA GLY A 447 8.91 -17.99 -12.11
C GLY A 447 9.77 -16.82 -11.63
N SER A 448 10.82 -17.08 -10.85
CA SER A 448 11.73 -16.05 -10.33
C SER A 448 13.01 -15.95 -11.15
N LEU A 449 13.53 -14.75 -11.36
CA LEU A 449 14.84 -14.54 -11.99
C LEU A 449 15.96 -15.17 -11.16
N VAL A 450 16.89 -15.81 -11.85
CA VAL A 450 18.03 -16.50 -11.24
C VAL A 450 19.34 -16.16 -11.93
N THR A 451 20.43 -16.24 -11.19
CA THR A 451 21.75 -16.51 -11.76
C THR A 451 21.97 -18.01 -11.85
N GLU A 452 22.80 -18.44 -12.79
CA GLU A 452 23.17 -19.84 -12.92
C GLU A 452 24.69 -20.01 -12.79
N GLU A 453 25.08 -21.02 -12.03
CA GLU A 453 26.48 -21.37 -11.84
C GLU A 453 27.06 -21.89 -13.17
N PHE A 454 28.28 -21.46 -13.49
CA PHE A 454 29.05 -21.96 -14.63
C PHE A 454 30.38 -22.54 -14.19
N SER A 455 30.81 -23.56 -14.93
CA SER A 455 32.10 -24.20 -14.71
C SER A 455 33.20 -23.44 -15.44
N ILE A 456 34.27 -23.17 -14.70
CA ILE A 456 35.51 -22.64 -15.22
C ILE A 456 36.40 -23.86 -15.50
N GLU A 457 36.41 -24.36 -16.74
CA GLU A 457 37.37 -25.42 -17.12
C GLU A 457 38.80 -24.90 -16.88
N GLU A 458 39.60 -25.67 -16.12
CA GLU A 458 41.01 -25.38 -15.80
C GLU A 458 41.92 -25.39 -17.03
#